data_AF-A0A356W293-F1
#
_entry.id   AF-A0A356W293-F1
#
_cell.length_a   1.000
_cell.length_b   1.000
_cell.length_c   1.000
_cell.angle_alpha   90.00
_cell.angle_beta   90.00
_cell.angle_gamma   90.00
#
_symmetry.space_group_name_H-M   'P 1'
#
loop_
_entity.id
_entity.type
_entity.pdbx_description
1 polymer ?
#
loop_
_entity_poly.entity_id
_entity_poly.type
_entity_poly.pdbx_seq_one_letter_code
_entity_poly.pdbx_strand_id
1 'polypeptide(L)'
;MDSFQTTWAPLLYLVAGILFILALRGLSSPATSRAGNRNGMIGMAIAVATTLALVWNQLDLETWGLILGGVAIGGTIGAIIARKIPMTDMPQLVAAFHSLVGLAAVLVAAAALYSPISFGIAGLEGIKAASLIELGLGSAIGALTFTGSLIAFAKLNGNMSGAPIML
;
A
#
# COMPACT_ATOMS: atom_id res chain seq x y z
N MET A 1 -13.58 23.40 7.39
CA MET A 1 -12.77 22.22 7.01
C MET A 1 -11.32 22.35 7.44
N ASP A 2 -10.85 23.57 7.66
CA ASP A 2 -9.47 23.87 8.08
C ASP A 2 -9.07 23.20 9.41
N SER A 3 -9.99 23.15 10.39
CA SER A 3 -9.76 22.41 11.64
C SER A 3 -9.60 20.90 11.42
N PHE A 4 -10.33 20.33 10.45
CA PHE A 4 -10.19 18.92 10.10
C PHE A 4 -8.82 18.63 9.48
N GLN A 5 -8.39 19.44 8.52
CA GLN A 5 -7.12 19.26 7.83
C GLN A 5 -5.91 19.45 8.76
N THR A 6 -5.94 20.46 9.63
CA THR A 6 -4.77 20.83 10.45
C THR A 6 -4.70 20.11 11.79
N THR A 7 -5.84 19.68 12.35
CA THR A 7 -5.89 19.08 13.69
C THR A 7 -6.36 17.64 13.64
N TRP A 8 -7.56 17.38 13.10
CA TRP A 8 -8.18 16.06 13.20
C TRP A 8 -7.52 15.00 12.30
N ALA A 9 -7.18 15.33 11.06
CA ALA A 9 -6.56 14.39 10.14
C ALA A 9 -5.17 13.92 10.63
N PRO A 10 -4.25 14.79 11.08
CA PRO A 10 -2.99 14.36 11.71
C PRO A 10 -3.20 13.48 12.95
N LEU A 11 -4.18 13.82 13.81
CA LEU A 11 -4.52 13.02 14.98
C LEU A 11 -5.05 11.63 14.59
N LEU A 12 -5.93 11.55 13.59
CA LEU A 12 -6.46 10.29 13.09
C LEU A 12 -5.37 9.42 12.45
N TYR A 13 -4.43 10.03 11.71
CA TYR A 13 -3.26 9.32 11.20
C TYR A 13 -2.35 8.81 12.32
N LEU A 14 -2.16 9.60 13.39
CA LEU A 14 -1.42 9.16 14.56
C LEU A 14 -2.11 7.95 15.23
N VAL A 15 -3.43 8.00 15.40
CA VAL A 15 -4.22 6.89 15.95
C VAL A 15 -4.10 5.65 15.06
N ALA A 16 -4.21 5.79 13.75
CA ALA A 16 -4.01 4.69 12.80
C ALA A 16 -2.59 4.08 12.92
N GLY A 17 -1.56 4.93 13.04
CA GLY A 17 -0.18 4.51 13.27
C GLY A 17 -0.01 3.69 14.56
N ILE A 18 -0.59 4.17 15.67
CA ILE A 18 -0.59 3.44 16.95
C ILE A 18 -1.28 2.07 16.79
N LEU A 19 -2.41 2.02 16.10
CA LEU A 19 -3.13 0.76 15.85
C LEU A 19 -2.32 -0.22 15.01
N PHE A 20 -1.56 0.24 14.01
CA PHE A 20 -0.65 -0.63 13.26
C PHE A 20 0.49 -1.19 14.12
N ILE A 21 1.05 -0.39 15.03
CA ILE A 21 2.06 -0.88 15.99
C ILE A 21 1.44 -1.95 16.90
N LEU A 22 0.24 -1.71 17.42
CA LEU A 22 -0.49 -2.69 18.23
C LEU A 22 -0.90 -3.93 17.44
N ALA A 23 -1.13 -3.81 16.13
CA ALA A 23 -1.40 -4.94 15.25
C ALA A 23 -0.19 -5.86 15.17
N LEU A 24 0.99 -5.31 14.86
CA LEU A 24 2.24 -6.07 14.78
C LEU A 24 2.60 -6.72 16.12
N ARG A 25 2.47 -5.98 17.23
CA ARG A 25 2.66 -6.53 18.57
C ARG A 25 1.64 -7.64 18.89
N GLY A 26 0.39 -7.50 18.46
CA GLY A 26 -0.63 -8.51 18.70
C GLY A 26 -0.40 -9.79 17.90
N LEU A 27 0.17 -9.69 16.69
CA LEU A 27 0.46 -10.82 15.82
C LEU A 27 1.66 -11.68 16.27
N SER A 28 2.50 -11.19 17.19
CA SER A 28 3.67 -11.94 17.68
C SER A 28 3.35 -13.04 18.70
N SER A 29 2.09 -13.17 19.14
CA SER A 29 1.66 -14.28 20.00
C SER A 29 0.29 -14.84 19.58
N PRO A 30 0.08 -16.18 19.65
CA PRO A 30 -1.22 -16.79 19.34
C PRO A 30 -2.37 -16.22 20.18
N ALA A 31 -2.12 -15.97 21.47
CA ALA A 31 -3.12 -15.46 22.42
C ALA A 31 -3.67 -14.08 22.02
N THR A 32 -2.84 -13.21 21.44
CA THR A 32 -3.22 -11.84 21.04
C THR A 32 -3.48 -11.68 19.55
N SER A 33 -3.22 -12.71 18.73
CA SER A 33 -3.28 -12.65 17.26
C SER A 33 -4.57 -12.06 16.69
N ARG A 34 -5.74 -12.48 17.20
CA ARG A 34 -7.05 -11.98 16.76
C ARG A 34 -7.25 -10.50 17.08
N ALA A 35 -6.79 -10.06 18.25
CA ALA A 35 -6.84 -8.65 18.65
C ALA A 35 -5.88 -7.83 17.79
N GLY A 36 -4.67 -8.35 17.51
CA GLY A 36 -3.71 -7.73 16.59
C GLY A 36 -4.30 -7.51 15.20
N ASN A 37 -4.90 -8.56 14.60
CA ASN A 37 -5.54 -8.45 13.29
C ASN A 37 -6.69 -7.42 13.29
N ARG A 38 -7.52 -7.39 14.34
CA ARG A 38 -8.59 -6.38 14.47
C ARG A 38 -8.04 -4.96 14.54
N ASN A 39 -6.97 -4.72 15.30
CA ASN A 39 -6.34 -3.40 15.37
C ASN A 39 -5.82 -2.97 13.99
N GLY A 40 -5.25 -3.88 13.22
CA GLY A 40 -4.80 -3.62 11.85
C GLY A 40 -5.95 -3.20 10.92
N MET A 41 -7.08 -3.91 10.98
CA MET A 41 -8.28 -3.57 10.20
C MET A 41 -8.84 -2.20 10.57
N ILE A 42 -8.94 -1.88 11.87
CA ILE A 42 -9.43 -0.57 12.33
C ILE A 42 -8.47 0.54 11.91
N GLY A 43 -7.16 0.34 12.07
CA GLY A 43 -6.13 1.31 11.67
C GLY A 43 -6.20 1.62 10.17
N MET A 44 -6.32 0.60 9.32
CA MET A 44 -6.47 0.78 7.88
C MET A 44 -7.77 1.50 7.52
N ALA A 45 -8.89 1.17 8.16
CA ALA A 45 -10.17 1.85 7.93
C ALA A 45 -10.08 3.34 8.29
N ILE A 46 -9.45 3.69 9.42
CA ILE A 46 -9.23 5.09 9.82
C ILE A 46 -8.35 5.81 8.80
N ALA A 47 -7.23 5.22 8.38
CA ALA A 47 -6.31 5.83 7.43
C ALA A 47 -7.01 6.14 6.10
N VAL A 48 -7.69 5.16 5.49
CA VAL A 48 -8.41 5.34 4.23
C VAL A 48 -9.53 6.36 4.36
N ALA A 49 -10.37 6.27 5.41
CA ALA A 49 -11.47 7.21 5.61
C ALA A 49 -10.97 8.65 5.83
N THR A 50 -9.86 8.83 6.55
CA THR A 50 -9.24 10.13 6.77
C THR A 50 -8.75 10.73 5.44
N THR A 51 -8.05 9.94 4.63
CA THR A 51 -7.59 10.37 3.30
C THR A 51 -8.76 10.77 2.41
N LEU A 52 -9.82 9.97 2.33
CA LEU A 52 -11.02 10.28 1.54
C LEU A 52 -11.72 11.56 2.05
N ALA A 53 -11.80 11.75 3.36
CA ALA A 53 -12.40 12.94 3.94
C ALA A 53 -11.60 14.22 3.62
N LEU A 54 -10.26 14.14 3.53
CA LEU A 54 -9.41 15.27 3.17
C LEU A 54 -9.65 15.75 1.73
N VAL A 55 -9.86 14.81 0.80
CA VAL A 55 -10.05 15.11 -0.62
C VAL A 55 -11.52 15.18 -1.03
N TRP A 56 -12.47 14.97 -0.12
CA TRP A 56 -13.90 14.78 -0.41
C TRP A 56 -14.48 15.82 -1.39
N ASN A 57 -14.21 17.10 -1.17
CA ASN A 57 -14.73 18.20 -2.00
C ASN A 57 -13.97 18.39 -3.32
N GLN A 58 -12.84 17.70 -3.52
CA GLN A 58 -12.01 17.78 -4.71
C GLN A 58 -12.29 16.64 -5.69
N LEU A 59 -13.05 15.63 -5.27
CA LEU A 59 -13.36 14.45 -6.07
C LEU A 59 -14.61 14.67 -6.91
N ASP A 60 -14.46 14.59 -8.22
CA ASP A 60 -15.58 14.50 -9.17
C ASP A 60 -16.15 13.08 -9.24
N LEU A 61 -17.29 12.92 -9.92
CA LEU A 61 -17.98 11.63 -10.04
C LEU A 61 -17.10 10.56 -10.72
N GLU A 62 -16.28 10.97 -11.70
CA GLU A 62 -15.37 10.07 -12.39
C GLU A 62 -14.28 9.54 -11.45
N THR A 63 -13.62 10.43 -10.70
CA THR A 63 -12.58 10.03 -9.74
C THR A 63 -13.16 9.16 -8.62
N TRP A 64 -14.37 9.47 -8.14
CA TRP A 64 -15.09 8.58 -7.21
C TRP A 64 -15.31 7.19 -7.80
N GLY A 65 -15.73 7.11 -9.07
CA GLY A 65 -15.88 5.86 -9.80
C GLY A 65 -14.58 5.07 -9.89
N LEU A 66 -13.46 5.74 -10.19
CA LEU A 66 -12.13 5.11 -10.27
C LEU A 66 -11.65 4.58 -8.92
N ILE A 67 -11.79 5.36 -7.84
CA ILE A 67 -11.39 4.96 -6.49
C ILE A 67 -12.22 3.76 -6.01
N LEU A 68 -13.55 3.88 -6.05
CA LEU A 68 -14.45 2.82 -5.58
C LEU A 68 -14.33 1.58 -6.46
N GLY A 69 -14.22 1.76 -7.78
CA GLY A 69 -14.01 0.66 -8.73
C GLY A 69 -12.69 -0.06 -8.47
N GLY A 70 -11.59 0.68 -8.29
CA GLY A 70 -10.27 0.11 -7.98
C GLY A 70 -10.27 -0.67 -6.66
N VAL A 71 -10.83 -0.09 -5.60
CA VAL A 71 -10.95 -0.76 -4.29
C VAL A 71 -11.85 -1.99 -4.37
N ALA A 72 -12.98 -1.90 -5.07
CA ALA A 72 -13.90 -3.03 -5.22
C ALA A 72 -13.28 -4.17 -6.02
N ILE A 73 -12.63 -3.89 -7.14
CA ILE A 73 -11.98 -4.89 -7.99
C ILE A 73 -10.81 -5.53 -7.24
N GLY A 74 -9.87 -4.71 -6.75
CA GLY A 74 -8.68 -5.20 -6.05
C GLY A 74 -9.02 -5.93 -4.76
N GLY A 75 -9.91 -5.37 -3.95
CA GLY A 75 -10.37 -5.96 -2.70
C GLY A 75 -11.12 -7.27 -2.90
N THR A 76 -12.00 -7.35 -3.91
CA THR A 76 -12.76 -8.58 -4.19
C THR A 76 -11.85 -9.68 -4.73
N ILE A 77 -10.99 -9.38 -5.71
CA ILE A 77 -10.04 -10.37 -6.25
C ILE A 77 -9.12 -10.87 -5.14
N GLY A 78 -8.55 -9.96 -4.34
CA GLY A 78 -7.67 -10.30 -3.22
C GLY A 78 -8.38 -11.18 -2.18
N ALA A 79 -9.61 -10.85 -1.81
CA ALA A 79 -10.40 -11.63 -0.86
C ALA A 79 -10.74 -13.04 -1.38
N ILE A 80 -11.09 -13.16 -2.66
CA ILE A 80 -11.38 -14.46 -3.28
C ILE A 80 -10.12 -15.34 -3.31
N ILE A 81 -8.99 -14.79 -3.74
CA ILE A 81 -7.72 -15.53 -3.80
C ILE A 81 -7.30 -15.98 -2.39
N ALA A 82 -7.27 -15.05 -1.43
CA ALA A 82 -6.86 -15.33 -0.06
C ALA A 82 -7.75 -16.38 0.65
N ARG A 83 -9.03 -16.45 0.29
CA ARG A 83 -9.96 -17.44 0.84
C ARG A 83 -9.81 -18.83 0.22
N LYS A 84 -9.38 -18.92 -1.04
CA LYS A 84 -9.34 -20.18 -1.81
C LYS A 84 -7.97 -20.86 -1.80
N ILE A 85 -6.89 -20.14 -1.49
CA ILE A 85 -5.54 -20.70 -1.54
C ILE A 85 -5.33 -21.76 -0.44
N PRO A 86 -4.67 -22.89 -0.74
CA PRO A 86 -4.22 -23.82 0.29
C PRO A 86 -3.21 -23.18 1.25
N MET A 87 -3.21 -23.59 2.52
CA MET A 87 -2.24 -23.07 3.51
C MET A 87 -0.78 -23.43 3.17
N THR A 88 -0.56 -24.51 2.41
CA THR A 88 0.76 -24.92 1.88
C THR A 88 1.33 -23.90 0.89
N ASP A 89 0.44 -23.16 0.23
CA ASP A 89 0.77 -22.22 -0.85
C ASP A 89 0.79 -20.77 -0.31
N MET A 90 0.77 -20.59 1.01
CA MET A 90 0.89 -19.27 1.62
C MET A 90 2.20 -18.55 1.28
N PRO A 91 3.39 -19.21 1.24
CA PRO A 91 4.63 -18.51 0.91
C PRO A 91 4.59 -17.80 -0.45
N GLN A 92 4.06 -18.46 -1.49
CA GLN A 92 3.97 -17.85 -2.83
C GLN A 92 2.87 -16.79 -2.89
N LEU A 93 1.75 -16.97 -2.17
CA LEU A 93 0.72 -15.91 -2.12
C LEU A 93 1.28 -14.63 -1.47
N VAL A 94 2.03 -14.76 -0.38
CA VAL A 94 2.66 -13.61 0.28
C VAL A 94 3.64 -12.92 -0.66
N ALA A 95 4.45 -13.67 -1.42
CA ALA A 95 5.32 -13.10 -2.45
C ALA A 95 4.50 -12.37 -3.53
N ALA A 96 3.45 -12.99 -4.07
CA ALA A 96 2.59 -12.36 -5.08
C ALA A 96 1.98 -11.05 -4.57
N PHE A 97 1.42 -11.01 -3.35
CA PHE A 97 0.86 -9.78 -2.79
C PHE A 97 1.91 -8.72 -2.49
N HIS A 98 3.12 -9.10 -2.08
CA HIS A 98 4.20 -8.14 -1.86
C HIS A 98 4.65 -7.48 -3.17
N SER A 99 4.57 -8.21 -4.30
CA SER A 99 4.82 -7.61 -5.62
C SER A 99 3.87 -6.44 -5.93
N LEU A 100 2.58 -6.59 -5.60
CA LEU A 100 1.57 -5.56 -5.82
C LEU A 100 1.82 -4.29 -4.99
N VAL A 101 2.39 -4.44 -3.78
CA VAL A 101 2.80 -3.30 -2.95
C VAL A 101 3.94 -2.53 -3.62
N GLY A 102 4.93 -3.24 -4.17
CA GLY A 102 6.03 -2.63 -4.93
C GLY A 102 5.55 -1.89 -6.17
N LEU A 103 4.65 -2.51 -6.94
CA LEU A 103 4.05 -1.89 -8.12
C LEU A 103 3.24 -0.63 -7.74
N ALA A 104 2.45 -0.69 -6.66
CA ALA A 104 1.71 0.48 -6.18
C ALA A 104 2.65 1.64 -5.83
N ALA A 105 3.79 1.39 -5.18
CA ALA A 105 4.79 2.42 -4.88
C ALA A 105 5.34 3.07 -6.15
N VAL A 106 5.66 2.27 -7.19
CA VAL A 106 6.14 2.79 -8.48
C VAL A 106 5.06 3.63 -9.18
N LEU A 107 3.81 3.17 -9.19
CA LEU A 107 2.69 3.90 -9.82
C LEU A 107 2.37 5.20 -9.09
N VAL A 108 2.45 5.22 -7.75
CA VAL A 108 2.30 6.45 -6.95
C VAL A 108 3.45 7.42 -7.25
N ALA A 109 4.68 6.93 -7.36
CA ALA A 109 5.83 7.76 -7.70
C ALA A 109 5.69 8.36 -9.12
N ALA A 110 5.23 7.57 -10.08
CA ALA A 110 4.91 8.06 -11.43
C ALA A 110 3.81 9.12 -11.39
N ALA A 111 2.70 8.88 -10.68
CA ALA A 111 1.61 9.84 -10.53
C ALA A 111 2.09 11.18 -9.93
N ALA A 112 2.98 11.13 -8.93
CA ALA A 112 3.57 12.32 -8.33
C ALA A 112 4.45 13.10 -9.30
N LEU A 113 5.22 12.41 -10.17
CA LEU A 113 6.03 13.06 -11.21
C LEU A 113 5.19 13.70 -12.32
N TYR A 114 4.06 13.09 -12.70
CA TYR A 114 3.16 13.62 -13.72
C TYR A 114 2.23 14.73 -13.21
N SER A 115 1.97 14.78 -11.89
CA SER A 115 1.11 15.80 -11.27
C SER A 115 1.75 16.42 -10.02
N PRO A 116 2.94 17.06 -10.12
CA PRO A 116 3.72 17.47 -8.97
C PRO A 116 3.05 18.57 -8.12
N ILE A 117 2.16 19.36 -8.71
CA ILE A 117 1.40 20.40 -8.00
C ILE A 117 0.39 19.77 -7.04
N SER A 118 -0.34 18.74 -7.50
CA SER A 118 -1.36 18.05 -6.70
C SER A 118 -0.77 17.32 -5.49
N PHE A 119 0.48 16.88 -5.59
CA PHE A 119 1.23 16.25 -4.50
C PHE A 119 1.98 17.24 -3.60
N GLY A 120 1.91 18.55 -3.88
CA GLY A 120 2.59 19.59 -3.08
C GLY A 120 4.13 19.58 -3.19
N ILE A 121 4.67 18.93 -4.22
CA ILE A 121 6.11 18.77 -4.44
C ILE A 121 6.68 19.74 -5.48
N ALA A 122 5.82 20.49 -6.19
CA ALA A 122 6.25 21.59 -7.03
C ALA A 122 6.72 22.80 -6.20
N GLY A 123 7.81 23.44 -6.64
CA GLY A 123 8.33 24.71 -6.15
C GLY A 123 8.52 25.71 -7.31
N LEU A 124 9.15 26.85 -7.02
CA LEU A 124 9.32 27.94 -8.00
C LEU A 124 10.17 27.55 -9.22
N GLU A 125 11.15 26.66 -9.03
CA GLU A 125 12.12 26.23 -10.06
C GLU A 125 11.83 24.82 -10.62
N GLY A 126 10.66 24.24 -10.29
CA GLY A 126 10.31 22.86 -10.64
C GLY A 126 10.09 21.98 -9.41
N ILE A 127 10.24 20.66 -9.57
CA ILE A 127 10.04 19.71 -8.46
C ILE A 127 11.16 19.86 -7.44
N LYS A 128 10.81 19.94 -6.15
CA LYS A 128 11.76 20.04 -5.05
C LYS A 128 12.77 18.89 -5.10
N ALA A 129 14.06 19.20 -4.98
CA ALA A 129 15.13 18.20 -5.05
C ALA A 129 14.97 17.06 -4.01
N ALA A 130 14.53 17.39 -2.79
CA ALA A 130 14.23 16.40 -1.76
C ALA A 130 13.13 15.41 -2.21
N SER A 131 12.05 15.91 -2.82
CA SER A 131 10.97 15.08 -3.35
C SER A 131 11.45 14.20 -4.51
N LEU A 132 12.35 14.67 -5.37
CA LEU A 132 12.94 13.85 -6.42
C LEU A 132 13.76 12.68 -5.85
N ILE A 133 14.52 12.93 -4.77
CA ILE A 133 15.29 11.88 -4.08
C ILE A 133 14.35 10.86 -3.44
N GLU A 134 13.32 11.32 -2.71
CA GLU A 134 12.33 10.46 -2.07
C GLU A 134 11.57 9.59 -3.08
N LEU A 135 11.10 10.19 -4.18
CA LEU A 135 10.39 9.49 -5.24
C LEU A 135 11.33 8.52 -5.99
N GLY A 136 12.56 8.93 -6.24
CA GLY A 136 13.57 8.08 -6.88
C GLY A 136 13.88 6.84 -6.06
N LEU A 137 14.12 7.00 -4.75
CA LEU A 137 14.35 5.88 -3.83
C LEU A 137 13.10 5.01 -3.67
N GLY A 138 11.93 5.62 -3.47
CA GLY A 138 10.66 4.89 -3.35
C GLY A 138 10.34 4.06 -4.59
N SER A 139 10.53 4.63 -5.78
CA SER A 139 10.35 3.94 -7.06
C SER A 139 11.37 2.81 -7.25
N ALA A 140 12.66 3.05 -6.96
CA ALA A 140 13.70 2.03 -7.07
C ALA A 140 13.42 0.84 -6.12
N ILE A 141 13.11 1.10 -4.85
CA ILE A 141 12.76 0.06 -3.88
C ILE A 141 11.48 -0.67 -4.33
N GLY A 142 10.45 0.07 -4.78
CA GLY A 142 9.22 -0.52 -5.28
C GLY A 142 9.44 -1.44 -6.49
N ALA A 143 10.27 -1.04 -7.45
CA ALA A 143 10.61 -1.84 -8.62
C ALA A 143 11.39 -3.11 -8.26
N LEU A 144 12.35 -3.01 -7.32
CA LEU A 144 13.08 -4.17 -6.79
C LEU A 144 12.15 -5.12 -6.05
N THR A 145 11.25 -4.60 -5.21
CA THR A 145 10.23 -5.39 -4.52
C THR A 145 9.30 -6.10 -5.50
N PHE A 146 8.82 -5.39 -6.53
CA PHE A 146 7.94 -5.95 -7.55
C PHE A 146 8.62 -7.10 -8.29
N THR A 147 9.78 -6.85 -8.88
CA THR A 147 10.51 -7.83 -9.69
C THR A 147 11.02 -9.00 -8.84
N GLY A 148 11.63 -8.75 -7.69
CA GLY A 148 12.11 -9.79 -6.79
C GLY A 148 10.99 -10.70 -6.27
N SER A 149 9.84 -10.12 -5.95
CA SER A 149 8.67 -10.89 -5.49
C SER A 149 8.06 -11.75 -6.60
N LEU A 150 8.06 -11.28 -7.86
CA LEU A 150 7.62 -12.10 -8.99
C LEU A 150 8.52 -13.31 -9.23
N ILE A 151 9.85 -13.13 -9.13
CA ILE A 151 10.80 -14.24 -9.22
C ILE A 151 10.60 -15.21 -8.06
N ALA A 152 10.43 -14.71 -6.83
CA ALA A 152 10.14 -15.55 -5.66
C ALA A 152 8.84 -16.35 -5.84
N PHE A 153 7.76 -15.70 -6.29
CA PHE A 153 6.50 -16.37 -6.62
C PHE A 153 6.69 -17.47 -7.67
N ALA A 154 7.37 -17.16 -8.78
CA ALA A 154 7.56 -18.11 -9.87
C ALA A 154 8.39 -19.34 -9.44
N LYS A 155 9.39 -19.16 -8.57
CA LYS A 155 10.17 -20.26 -8.00
C LYS A 155 9.35 -21.13 -7.03
N LEU A 156 8.59 -20.50 -6.13
CA LEU A 156 7.80 -21.22 -5.13
C LEU A 156 6.63 -22.00 -5.75
N ASN A 157 6.01 -21.44 -6.79
CA ASN A 157 4.89 -22.06 -7.51
C ASN A 157 5.33 -23.00 -8.64
N GLY A 158 6.62 -23.31 -8.77
CA GLY A 158 7.15 -24.28 -9.74
C GLY A 158 7.21 -23.80 -11.21
N ASN A 159 6.84 -22.55 -11.51
CA ASN A 159 6.99 -21.96 -12.85
C ASN A 159 8.46 -21.70 -13.23
N MET A 160 9.35 -21.63 -12.23
CA MET A 160 10.80 -21.52 -12.39
C MET A 160 11.52 -22.50 -11.46
N SER A 161 12.73 -22.93 -11.85
CA SER A 161 13.56 -23.77 -10.98
C SER A 161 13.91 -23.05 -9.68
N GLY A 162 13.79 -23.77 -8.56
CA GLY A 162 14.24 -23.30 -7.25
C GLY A 162 15.77 -23.14 -7.15
N ALA A 163 16.53 -23.75 -8.06
CA ALA A 163 17.98 -23.66 -8.06
C ALA A 163 18.48 -22.20 -8.22
N PRO A 164 19.66 -21.86 -7.67
CA PRO A 164 20.33 -20.60 -7.97
C PRO A 164 20.57 -20.47 -9.49
N ILE A 165 20.25 -19.30 -10.05
CA ILE A 165 20.55 -18.99 -11.44
C ILE A 165 21.93 -18.32 -11.44
N MET A 166 22.90 -18.97 -12.08
CA MET A 166 24.26 -18.45 -12.25
C MET A 166 24.34 -17.73 -13.59
N LEU A 167 24.98 -16.56 -13.61
CA LEU A 167 25.22 -15.75 -14.79
C LEU A 167 26.66 -15.93 -15.29
#